data_AF-A0AB73TKK9-F1
#
_entry.id   AF-A0AB73TKK9-F1
#
_cell.length_a   1.000
_cell.length_b   1.000
_cell.length_c   1.000
_cell.angle_alpha   90.00
_cell.angle_beta   90.00
_cell.angle_gamma   90.00
#
_symmetry.space_group_name_H-M   'P 1'
#
loop_
_entity.id
_entity.type
_entity.pdbx_description
1 polymer ?
#
loop_
_entity_poly.entity_id
_entity_poly.type
_entity_poly.pdbx_seq_one_letter_code
_entity_poly.pdbx_strand_id
1 'polypeptide(L)'
;MRSDSRFFVSNLQDDELIRQIDSLLETITESDKRIFLNYVELTRHIIELDKLFNVFRYNLTNLLKHFTIFTNDLIESTGEKLTEDQYYYQINALTINLISSAKTLTESIEVCMKNFLAEKDFKSFKNKILSKPYDEHFSYRFLLHVRNYSQHGHLPVNIEQQRVYFDLDEILTMPHFDLNEKLKSEIDEIKEDISARFEDFPRISYVYTIAKFNLITTEIYLNYLKEVKPILMEMDKEKNELLLNTKFKLTNSDGKSSDVVFYDFDGENYHCFNRTDNSLSMYASIKKEVKKILREEEQYYKEIKNKNQ
;
A
#
# COMPACT_ATOMS: atom_id res chain seq x y z
N MET A 1 3.72 6.03 -16.85
CA MET A 1 4.44 5.01 -16.06
C MET A 1 5.75 5.61 -15.61
N ARG A 2 6.08 5.58 -14.32
CA ARG A 2 7.47 5.79 -13.91
C ARG A 2 8.25 4.60 -14.44
N SER A 3 9.37 4.85 -15.14
CA SER A 3 10.21 3.78 -15.68
C SER A 3 10.61 2.85 -14.54
N ASP A 4 10.56 1.54 -14.78
CA ASP A 4 11.17 0.58 -13.86
C ASP A 4 12.67 0.86 -13.82
N SER A 5 13.13 1.51 -12.75
CA SER A 5 14.55 1.66 -12.47
C SER A 5 15.14 0.27 -12.30
N ARG A 6 15.94 -0.17 -13.27
CA ARG A 6 16.69 -1.42 -13.13
C ARG A 6 17.85 -1.17 -12.19
N PHE A 7 17.90 -1.95 -11.11
CA PHE A 7 18.97 -1.88 -10.12
C PHE A 7 20.07 -2.93 -10.38
N PHE A 8 20.03 -3.56 -11.55
CA PHE A 8 21.02 -4.53 -11.98
C PHE A 8 21.08 -4.61 -13.51
N VAL A 9 22.21 -5.10 -14.02
CA VAL A 9 22.42 -5.43 -15.43
C VAL A 9 22.93 -6.86 -15.54
N SER A 10 22.37 -7.61 -16.50
CA SER A 10 22.78 -8.97 -16.86
C SER A 10 23.30 -8.97 -18.30
N ASN A 11 24.13 -9.96 -18.64
CA ASN A 11 24.58 -10.22 -20.02
C ASN A 11 25.27 -9.02 -20.70
N LEU A 12 26.18 -8.34 -19.99
CA LEU A 12 27.08 -7.38 -20.61
C LEU A 12 27.92 -8.07 -21.70
N GLN A 13 28.08 -7.44 -22.86
CA GLN A 13 28.82 -7.99 -24.02
C GLN A 13 30.10 -7.21 -24.34
N ASP A 14 30.39 -6.13 -23.59
CA ASP A 14 31.56 -5.29 -23.78
C ASP A 14 32.66 -5.71 -22.80
N ASP A 15 33.63 -6.50 -23.28
CA ASP A 15 34.74 -7.05 -22.49
C ASP A 15 35.65 -5.97 -21.87
N GLU A 16 35.70 -4.77 -22.46
CA GLU A 16 36.46 -3.65 -21.89
C GLU A 16 35.70 -3.01 -20.73
N LEU A 17 34.40 -2.78 -20.91
CA LEU A 17 33.53 -2.28 -19.86
C LEU A 17 33.45 -3.25 -18.67
N ILE A 18 33.32 -4.56 -18.93
CA ILE A 18 33.30 -5.59 -17.88
C ILE A 18 34.58 -5.52 -17.03
N ARG A 19 35.76 -5.47 -17.67
CA ARG A 19 37.04 -5.35 -16.96
C ARG A 19 37.13 -4.07 -16.13
N GLN A 20 36.60 -2.94 -16.63
CA GLN A 20 36.54 -1.71 -15.86
C GLN A 20 35.62 -1.84 -14.64
N ILE A 21 34.46 -2.49 -14.79
CA ILE A 21 33.53 -2.75 -13.69
C ILE A 21 34.19 -3.66 -12.65
N ASP A 22 34.76 -4.80 -13.05
CA ASP A 22 35.41 -5.74 -12.13
C ASP A 22 36.54 -5.08 -11.33
N SER A 23 37.40 -4.31 -12.01
CA SER A 23 38.47 -3.56 -11.35
C SER A 23 37.93 -2.49 -10.40
N LEU A 24 36.81 -1.84 -10.73
CA LEU A 24 36.12 -0.94 -9.80
C LEU A 24 35.64 -1.70 -8.56
N LEU A 25 34.94 -2.83 -8.74
CA LEU A 25 34.35 -3.61 -7.66
C LEU A 25 35.41 -4.08 -6.65
N GLU A 26 36.62 -4.42 -7.09
CA GLU A 26 37.75 -4.76 -6.19
C GLU A 26 38.18 -3.60 -5.27
N THR A 27 37.87 -2.35 -5.62
CA THR A 27 38.20 -1.15 -4.83
C THR A 27 37.07 -0.67 -3.92
N ILE A 28 35.89 -1.29 -4.02
CA ILE A 28 34.73 -0.96 -3.20
C ILE A 28 34.89 -1.67 -1.85
N THR A 29 34.83 -0.90 -0.78
CA THR A 29 34.85 -1.48 0.57
C THR A 29 33.47 -2.04 0.92
N GLU A 30 33.42 -2.98 1.87
CA GLU A 30 32.14 -3.47 2.40
C GLU A 30 31.26 -2.34 2.96
N SER A 31 31.87 -1.28 3.49
CA SER A 31 31.14 -0.10 3.95
C SER A 31 30.51 0.68 2.79
N ASP A 32 31.25 0.90 1.71
CA ASP A 32 30.75 1.58 0.50
C ASP A 32 29.58 0.78 -0.10
N LYS A 33 29.77 -0.54 -0.24
CA LYS A 33 28.76 -1.47 -0.74
C LYS A 33 27.49 -1.43 0.10
N ARG A 34 27.60 -1.45 1.43
CA ARG A 34 26.46 -1.38 2.34
C ARG A 34 25.66 -0.08 2.20
N ILE A 35 26.33 1.06 2.02
CA ILE A 35 25.67 2.36 1.81
C ILE A 35 24.86 2.34 0.52
N PHE A 36 25.44 1.88 -0.60
CA PHE A 36 24.73 1.79 -1.86
C PHE A 36 23.59 0.78 -1.83
N LEU A 37 23.81 -0.41 -1.26
CA LEU A 37 22.79 -1.43 -1.11
C LEU A 37 21.59 -0.90 -0.31
N ASN A 38 21.83 -0.31 0.86
CA ASN A 38 20.76 0.24 1.70
C ASN A 38 19.94 1.32 0.96
N TYR A 39 20.63 2.23 0.27
CA TYR A 39 19.98 3.26 -0.54
C TYR A 39 19.11 2.68 -1.66
N VAL A 40 19.65 1.70 -2.40
CA VAL A 40 18.95 1.03 -3.50
C VAL A 40 17.72 0.28 -2.99
N GLU A 41 17.88 -0.52 -1.93
CA GLU A 41 16.78 -1.30 -1.35
C GLU A 41 15.67 -0.40 -0.80
N LEU A 42 16.00 0.69 -0.10
CA LEU A 42 14.99 1.62 0.38
C LEU A 42 14.24 2.28 -0.78
N THR A 43 14.98 2.72 -1.80
CA THR A 43 14.38 3.35 -3.00
C THR A 43 13.46 2.36 -3.73
N ARG A 44 13.89 1.10 -3.86
CA ARG A 44 13.07 0.02 -4.45
C ARG A 44 11.79 -0.20 -3.64
N HIS A 45 11.88 -0.33 -2.32
CA HIS A 45 10.71 -0.49 -1.47
C HIS A 45 9.73 0.68 -1.58
N ILE A 46 10.21 1.93 -1.67
CA ILE A 46 9.35 3.10 -1.89
C ILE A 46 8.61 2.99 -3.23
N ILE A 47 9.29 2.57 -4.30
CA ILE A 47 8.68 2.38 -5.63
C ILE A 47 7.64 1.25 -5.60
N GLU A 48 7.97 0.11 -5.00
CA GLU A 48 7.07 -1.05 -4.88
C GLU A 48 5.83 -0.72 -4.05
N LEU A 49 6.00 -0.02 -2.93
CA LEU A 49 4.88 0.44 -2.10
C LEU A 49 4.00 1.45 -2.83
N ASP A 50 4.58 2.32 -3.65
CA ASP A 50 3.81 3.21 -4.51
C ASP A 50 3.01 2.45 -5.57
N LYS A 51 3.57 1.39 -6.15
CA LYS A 51 2.82 0.49 -7.04
C LYS A 51 1.67 -0.19 -6.31
N LEU A 52 1.91 -0.73 -5.11
CA LEU A 52 0.86 -1.37 -4.30
C LEU A 52 -0.25 -0.39 -3.90
N PHE A 53 0.11 0.84 -3.54
CA PHE A 53 -0.86 1.90 -3.29
C PHE A 53 -1.71 2.17 -4.54
N ASN A 54 -1.09 2.27 -5.72
CA ASN A 54 -1.82 2.44 -6.97
C ASN A 54 -2.72 1.24 -7.31
N VAL A 55 -2.31 0.00 -6.99
CA VAL A 55 -3.19 -1.18 -7.12
C VAL A 55 -4.41 -1.05 -6.21
N PHE A 56 -4.22 -0.65 -4.95
CA PHE A 56 -5.30 -0.38 -4.02
C PHE A 56 -6.28 0.69 -4.56
N ARG A 57 -5.73 1.80 -5.06
CA ARG A 57 -6.52 2.88 -5.68
C ARG A 57 -7.26 2.44 -6.95
N TYR A 58 -6.63 1.59 -7.75
CA TYR A 58 -7.22 1.02 -8.94
C TYR A 58 -8.41 0.11 -8.59
N ASN A 59 -8.31 -0.71 -7.54
CA ASN A 59 -9.43 -1.53 -7.08
C ASN A 59 -10.63 -0.70 -6.63
N LEU A 60 -10.40 0.41 -5.91
CA LEU A 60 -11.49 1.34 -5.56
C LEU A 60 -12.09 1.98 -6.82
N THR A 61 -11.23 2.41 -7.74
CA THR A 61 -11.69 3.01 -9.00
C THR A 61 -12.50 2.01 -9.82
N ASN A 62 -12.11 0.73 -9.82
CA ASN A 62 -12.85 -0.31 -10.51
C ASN A 62 -14.21 -0.57 -9.88
N LEU A 63 -14.29 -0.61 -8.54
CA LEU A 63 -15.56 -0.68 -7.82
C LEU A 63 -16.51 0.44 -8.28
N LEU A 64 -16.04 1.68 -8.23
CA LEU A 64 -16.82 2.87 -8.58
C LEU A 64 -17.07 3.04 -10.09
N LYS A 65 -16.29 2.38 -10.94
CA LYS A 65 -16.53 2.33 -12.38
C LYS A 65 -17.65 1.39 -12.76
N HIS A 66 -17.89 0.34 -11.98
CA HIS A 66 -18.96 -0.64 -12.24
C HIS A 66 -20.25 -0.31 -11.48
N PHE A 67 -20.14 0.41 -10.36
CA PHE A 67 -21.26 0.74 -9.50
C PHE A 67 -21.28 2.21 -9.09
N THR A 68 -22.44 2.83 -9.22
CA THR A 68 -22.80 4.04 -8.48
C THR A 68 -23.34 3.61 -7.13
N ILE A 69 -22.67 4.01 -6.05
CA ILE A 69 -23.08 3.71 -4.68
C ILE A 69 -23.51 5.03 -4.02
N PHE A 70 -24.78 5.12 -3.63
CA PHE A 70 -25.34 6.30 -2.99
C PHE A 70 -25.10 6.28 -1.47
N THR A 71 -25.25 7.43 -0.82
CA THR A 71 -24.97 7.58 0.62
C THR A 71 -25.92 6.80 1.53
N ASN A 72 -27.06 6.37 0.99
CA ASN A 72 -28.03 5.51 1.65
C ASN A 72 -27.86 4.03 1.27
N ASP A 73 -26.69 3.66 0.75
CA ASP A 73 -26.34 2.31 0.31
C ASP A 73 -27.12 1.77 -0.89
N LEU A 74 -27.97 2.58 -1.54
CA LEU A 74 -28.53 2.21 -2.85
C LEU A 74 -27.36 2.01 -3.83
N ILE A 75 -27.44 0.97 -4.64
CA ILE A 75 -26.42 0.66 -5.64
C ILE A 75 -27.05 0.52 -7.03
N GLU A 76 -26.40 1.11 -8.03
CA GLU A 76 -26.80 1.02 -9.44
C GLU A 76 -25.61 0.62 -10.31
N SER A 77 -25.80 -0.32 -11.24
CA SER A 77 -24.77 -0.69 -12.21
C SER A 77 -24.60 0.43 -13.24
N THR A 78 -23.36 0.84 -13.50
CA THR A 78 -23.03 1.93 -14.44
C THR A 78 -22.98 1.49 -15.91
N GLY A 79 -23.09 0.18 -16.16
CA GLY A 79 -22.93 -0.44 -17.47
C GLY A 79 -24.12 -1.32 -17.89
N GLU A 80 -23.82 -2.50 -18.42
CA GLU A 80 -24.84 -3.47 -18.84
C GLU A 80 -25.74 -3.88 -17.68
N LYS A 81 -27.00 -4.22 -18.01
CA LYS A 81 -27.97 -4.68 -17.04
C LYS A 81 -27.57 -6.06 -16.53
N LEU A 82 -27.12 -6.12 -15.28
CA LEU A 82 -26.73 -7.36 -14.62
C LEU A 82 -27.96 -8.14 -14.13
N THR A 83 -27.85 -9.46 -14.08
CA THR A 83 -28.75 -10.30 -13.26
C THR A 83 -28.46 -10.08 -11.78
N GLU A 84 -29.39 -10.46 -10.90
CA GLU A 84 -29.21 -10.36 -9.44
C GLU A 84 -27.95 -11.09 -8.96
N ASP A 85 -27.73 -12.33 -9.42
CA ASP A 85 -26.53 -13.11 -9.12
C ASP A 85 -25.25 -12.42 -9.61
N GLN A 86 -25.24 -11.90 -10.85
CA GLN A 86 -24.08 -11.20 -11.39
C GLN A 86 -23.75 -9.95 -10.56
N TYR A 87 -24.78 -9.24 -10.14
CA TYR A 87 -24.67 -8.07 -9.28
C TYR A 87 -24.01 -8.45 -7.94
N TYR A 88 -24.53 -9.48 -7.29
CA TYR A 88 -24.06 -10.00 -6.01
C TYR A 88 -22.61 -10.50 -6.08
N TYR A 89 -22.26 -11.31 -7.09
CA TYR A 89 -20.90 -11.82 -7.23
C TYR A 89 -19.91 -10.71 -7.60
N GLN A 90 -20.29 -9.76 -8.45
CA GLN A 90 -19.40 -8.68 -8.87
C GLN A 90 -19.10 -7.70 -7.73
N ILE A 91 -20.10 -7.29 -6.94
CA ILE A 91 -19.87 -6.38 -5.81
C ILE A 91 -18.95 -7.02 -4.77
N ASN A 92 -19.17 -8.32 -4.48
CA ASN A 92 -18.33 -9.06 -3.56
C ASN A 92 -16.90 -9.18 -4.08
N ALA A 93 -16.70 -9.59 -5.34
CA ALA A 93 -15.37 -9.72 -5.93
C ALA A 93 -14.58 -8.40 -5.88
N LEU A 94 -15.21 -7.29 -6.27
CA LEU A 94 -14.57 -5.96 -6.26
C LEU A 94 -14.26 -5.49 -4.83
N THR A 95 -15.17 -5.74 -3.88
CA THR A 95 -14.97 -5.43 -2.46
C THR A 95 -13.80 -6.23 -1.87
N ILE A 96 -13.76 -7.54 -2.10
CA ILE A 96 -12.70 -8.43 -1.60
C ILE A 96 -11.33 -8.02 -2.17
N ASN A 97 -11.27 -7.66 -3.46
CA ASN A 97 -10.05 -7.19 -4.10
C ASN A 97 -9.55 -5.86 -3.50
N LEU A 98 -10.47 -4.92 -3.25
CA LEU A 98 -10.15 -3.66 -2.58
C LEU A 98 -9.53 -3.90 -1.21
N ILE A 99 -10.18 -4.70 -0.36
CA ILE A 99 -9.71 -4.98 1.00
C ILE A 99 -8.37 -5.73 0.96
N SER A 100 -8.23 -6.72 0.08
CA SER A 100 -7.01 -7.52 -0.05
C SER A 100 -5.81 -6.66 -0.47
N SER A 101 -5.99 -5.76 -1.44
CA SER A 101 -4.92 -4.87 -1.87
C SER A 101 -4.48 -3.87 -0.80
N ALA A 102 -5.41 -3.36 0.03
CA ALA A 102 -5.08 -2.56 1.20
C ALA A 102 -4.28 -3.36 2.24
N LYS A 103 -4.68 -4.61 2.53
CA LYS A 103 -3.97 -5.50 3.45
C LYS A 103 -2.54 -5.73 2.98
N THR A 104 -2.34 -6.11 1.72
CA THR A 104 -1.02 -6.29 1.11
C THR A 104 -0.16 -5.03 1.26
N LEU A 105 -0.70 -3.85 0.93
CA LEU A 105 0.01 -2.58 1.09
C LEU A 105 0.49 -2.38 2.53
N THR A 106 -0.39 -2.56 3.52
CA THR A 106 -0.03 -2.31 4.93
C THR A 106 0.96 -3.32 5.49
N GLU A 107 0.93 -4.58 5.06
CA GLU A 107 1.93 -5.57 5.42
C GLU A 107 3.29 -5.26 4.79
N SER A 108 3.31 -4.84 3.52
CA SER A 108 4.55 -4.41 2.87
C SER A 108 5.15 -3.16 3.52
N ILE A 109 4.32 -2.23 4.01
CA ILE A 109 4.79 -1.07 4.80
C ILE A 109 5.48 -1.55 6.07
N GLU A 110 4.88 -2.52 6.79
CA GLU A 110 5.47 -3.08 8.01
C GLU A 110 6.84 -3.72 7.72
N VAL A 111 6.91 -4.54 6.66
CA VAL A 111 8.17 -5.21 6.25
C VAL A 111 9.25 -4.20 5.91
N CYS A 112 8.94 -3.19 5.08
CA CYS A 112 9.87 -2.13 4.72
C CYS A 112 10.43 -1.45 5.98
N MET A 113 9.56 -0.95 6.85
CA MET A 113 10.01 -0.19 8.02
C MET A 113 10.73 -1.05 9.05
N LYS A 114 10.42 -2.35 9.15
CA LYS A 114 11.16 -3.29 10.00
C LYS A 114 12.61 -3.47 9.54
N ASN A 115 12.86 -3.38 8.23
CA ASN A 115 14.21 -3.54 7.67
C ASN A 115 15.09 -2.30 7.89
N PHE A 116 14.49 -1.10 8.00
CA PHE A 116 15.23 0.17 8.04
C PHE A 116 15.20 0.89 9.38
N LEU A 117 14.36 0.47 10.33
CA LEU A 117 14.33 1.04 11.67
C LEU A 117 14.99 0.11 12.68
N ALA A 118 15.64 0.71 13.69
CA ALA A 118 16.02 -0.02 14.89
C ALA A 118 14.77 -0.50 15.64
N GLU A 119 14.89 -1.61 16.39
CA GLU A 119 13.76 -2.27 17.07
C GLU A 119 12.87 -1.32 17.89
N LYS A 120 13.48 -0.36 18.61
CA LYS A 120 12.75 0.64 19.39
C LYS A 120 11.91 1.56 18.51
N ASP A 121 12.50 2.06 17.43
CA ASP A 121 11.84 2.99 16.51
C ASP A 121 10.78 2.26 15.67
N PHE A 122 11.05 1.00 15.30
CA PHE A 122 10.07 0.13 14.65
C PHE A 122 8.84 -0.11 15.52
N LYS A 123 9.00 -0.40 16.83
CA LYS A 123 7.87 -0.54 17.76
C LYS A 123 7.05 0.74 17.84
N SER A 124 7.71 1.90 17.92
CA SER A 124 7.05 3.21 17.94
C SER A 124 6.28 3.47 16.64
N PHE A 125 6.91 3.21 15.49
CA PHE A 125 6.30 3.28 14.16
C PHE A 125 5.06 2.38 14.07
N LYS A 126 5.21 1.10 14.39
CA LYS A 126 4.13 0.10 14.30
C LYS A 126 2.95 0.51 15.16
N ASN A 127 3.19 0.93 16.40
CA ASN A 127 2.13 1.41 17.29
C ASN A 127 1.39 2.60 16.68
N LYS A 128 2.12 3.65 16.28
CA LYS A 128 1.55 4.92 15.82
C LYS A 128 0.82 4.80 14.48
N ILE A 129 1.35 4.01 13.54
CA ILE A 129 0.93 4.04 12.13
C ILE A 129 0.12 2.81 11.73
N LEU A 130 0.28 1.67 12.40
CA LEU A 130 -0.42 0.44 12.04
C LEU A 130 -1.40 0.01 13.13
N SER A 131 -0.92 -0.15 14.37
CA SER A 131 -1.74 -0.63 15.48
C SER A 131 -2.81 0.37 15.89
N LYS A 132 -2.47 1.66 16.02
CA LYS A 132 -3.43 2.68 16.45
C LYS A 132 -4.62 2.82 15.47
N PRO A 133 -4.44 2.95 14.15
CA PRO A 133 -5.57 2.93 13.22
C PRO A 133 -6.37 1.62 13.26
N TYR A 134 -5.69 0.48 13.45
CA TYR A 134 -6.37 -0.80 13.67
C TYR A 134 -7.23 -0.80 14.93
N ASP A 135 -6.76 -0.20 16.02
CA ASP A 135 -7.46 -0.20 17.31
C ASP A 135 -8.57 0.85 17.41
N GLU A 136 -8.43 2.01 16.78
CA GLU A 136 -9.34 3.15 16.90
C GLU A 136 -10.45 3.19 15.82
N HIS A 137 -10.32 2.41 14.75
CA HIS A 137 -11.27 2.47 13.64
C HIS A 137 -11.93 1.12 13.36
N PHE A 138 -13.16 0.97 13.84
CA PHE A 138 -14.01 -0.19 13.60
C PHE A 138 -14.04 -0.59 12.12
N SER A 139 -14.43 0.32 11.20
CA SER A 139 -14.55 -0.01 9.77
C SER A 139 -13.25 -0.52 9.16
N TYR A 140 -12.10 -0.01 9.63
CA TYR A 140 -10.80 -0.47 9.17
C TYR A 140 -10.50 -1.89 9.65
N ARG A 141 -10.62 -2.12 10.97
CA ARG A 141 -10.44 -3.44 11.60
C ARG A 141 -11.41 -4.48 11.06
N PHE A 142 -12.70 -4.13 10.98
CA PHE A 142 -13.79 -4.98 10.51
C PHE A 142 -13.52 -5.49 9.10
N LEU A 143 -13.22 -4.61 8.15
CA LEU A 143 -12.99 -5.06 6.77
C LEU A 143 -11.75 -5.96 6.64
N LEU A 144 -10.69 -5.73 7.42
CA LEU A 144 -9.53 -6.64 7.43
C LEU A 144 -9.92 -8.06 7.87
N HIS A 145 -10.89 -8.21 8.78
CA HIS A 145 -11.43 -9.51 9.17
C HIS A 145 -12.39 -10.09 8.13
N VAL A 146 -13.20 -9.25 7.49
CA VAL A 146 -14.04 -9.63 6.35
C VAL A 146 -13.22 -10.23 5.20
N ARG A 147 -11.99 -9.78 4.99
CA ARG A 147 -11.09 -10.42 4.02
C ARG A 147 -10.82 -11.88 4.38
N ASN A 148 -10.57 -12.19 5.66
CA ASN A 148 -10.35 -13.56 6.10
C ASN A 148 -11.63 -14.38 5.95
N TYR A 149 -12.79 -13.82 6.31
CA TYR A 149 -14.11 -14.42 6.06
C TYR A 149 -14.25 -14.85 4.58
N SER A 150 -13.86 -13.99 3.65
CA SER A 150 -13.87 -14.32 2.22
C SER A 150 -12.88 -15.37 1.77
N GLN A 151 -11.73 -15.49 2.44
CA GLN A 151 -10.77 -16.56 2.15
C GLN A 151 -11.26 -17.94 2.54
N HIS A 152 -12.21 -18.02 3.48
CA HIS A 152 -12.89 -19.25 3.85
C HIS A 152 -14.08 -19.60 2.94
N GLY A 153 -14.28 -18.83 1.86
CA GLY A 153 -15.27 -19.13 0.81
C GLY A 153 -16.59 -18.37 0.96
N HIS A 154 -16.67 -17.42 1.90
CA HIS A 154 -17.89 -16.68 2.19
C HIS A 154 -17.93 -15.31 1.49
N LEU A 155 -19.11 -14.84 1.12
CA LEU A 155 -19.30 -13.56 0.44
C LEU A 155 -19.87 -12.54 1.42
N PRO A 156 -19.15 -11.45 1.74
CA PRO A 156 -19.48 -10.60 2.88
C PRO A 156 -20.48 -9.48 2.62
N VAL A 157 -20.80 -9.20 1.35
CA VAL A 157 -21.69 -8.11 0.98
C VAL A 157 -23.03 -8.70 0.58
N ASN A 158 -24.08 -8.32 1.30
CA ASN A 158 -25.46 -8.69 0.99
C ASN A 158 -26.18 -7.55 0.26
N ILE A 159 -27.22 -7.90 -0.49
CA ILE A 159 -28.07 -6.96 -1.23
C ILE A 159 -29.52 -7.23 -0.87
N GLU A 160 -30.23 -6.19 -0.42
CA GLU A 160 -31.68 -6.25 -0.24
C GLU A 160 -32.31 -4.97 -0.78
N GLN A 161 -33.35 -5.09 -1.62
CA GLN A 161 -34.03 -3.94 -2.23
C GLN A 161 -33.06 -2.95 -2.92
N GLN A 162 -32.04 -3.48 -3.60
CA GLN A 162 -30.93 -2.74 -4.22
C GLN A 162 -30.07 -1.91 -3.25
N ARG A 163 -30.10 -2.22 -1.95
CA ARG A 163 -29.17 -1.65 -0.97
C ARG A 163 -28.12 -2.67 -0.57
N VAL A 164 -26.85 -2.25 -0.59
CA VAL A 164 -25.72 -3.08 -0.16
C VAL A 164 -25.44 -2.89 1.32
N TYR A 165 -25.13 -3.97 2.03
CA TYR A 165 -24.81 -3.90 3.45
C TYR A 165 -23.91 -5.06 3.87
N PHE A 166 -23.36 -4.92 5.08
CA PHE A 166 -22.71 -6.02 5.79
C PHE A 166 -23.68 -6.55 6.86
N ASP A 167 -23.96 -7.85 6.81
CA ASP A 167 -24.79 -8.53 7.82
C ASP A 167 -23.90 -9.00 8.98
N LEU A 168 -24.10 -8.41 10.17
CA LEU A 168 -23.27 -8.74 11.33
C LEU A 168 -23.62 -10.10 11.93
N ASP A 169 -24.88 -10.55 11.83
CA ASP A 169 -25.29 -11.86 12.34
C ASP A 169 -24.67 -12.97 11.51
N GLU A 170 -24.72 -12.85 10.20
CA GLU A 170 -24.10 -13.82 9.29
C GLU A 170 -22.60 -13.90 9.52
N ILE A 171 -21.92 -12.75 9.64
CA ILE A 171 -20.47 -12.69 9.83
C ILE A 171 -20.04 -13.27 11.19
N LEU A 172 -20.81 -13.06 12.26
CA LEU A 172 -20.49 -13.59 13.59
C LEU A 172 -20.74 -15.10 13.73
N THR A 173 -21.77 -15.61 13.07
CA THR A 173 -22.26 -16.99 13.29
C THR A 173 -21.65 -18.00 12.34
N MET A 174 -20.78 -17.55 11.42
CA MET A 174 -20.26 -18.39 10.35
C MET A 174 -19.27 -19.46 10.86
N PRO A 175 -19.47 -20.75 10.50
CA PRO A 175 -18.53 -21.81 10.84
C PRO A 175 -17.14 -21.57 10.26
N HIS A 176 -16.10 -22.03 10.98
CA HIS A 176 -14.70 -21.99 10.54
C HIS A 176 -14.12 -20.57 10.34
N PHE A 177 -14.76 -19.55 10.90
CA PHE A 177 -14.27 -18.18 10.91
C PHE A 177 -14.17 -17.67 12.36
N ASP A 178 -12.94 -17.48 12.85
CA ASP A 178 -12.69 -16.96 14.19
C ASP A 178 -12.37 -15.46 14.15
N LEU A 179 -13.33 -14.65 14.62
CA LEU A 179 -13.10 -13.24 14.94
C LEU A 179 -12.30 -13.11 16.25
N ASN A 180 -11.51 -12.04 16.36
CA ASN A 180 -10.87 -11.74 17.65
C ASN A 180 -11.92 -11.25 18.66
N GLU A 181 -11.69 -11.52 19.95
CA GLU A 181 -12.65 -11.22 21.02
C GLU A 181 -13.03 -9.74 21.11
N LYS A 182 -12.08 -8.84 20.84
CA LYS A 182 -12.34 -7.39 20.82
C LYS A 182 -13.37 -7.02 19.73
N LEU A 183 -13.20 -7.54 18.52
CA LEU A 183 -14.13 -7.26 17.42
C LEU A 183 -15.47 -7.96 17.62
N LYS A 184 -15.50 -9.19 18.16
CA LYS A 184 -16.76 -9.85 18.53
C LYS A 184 -17.57 -8.99 19.50
N SER A 185 -16.94 -8.58 20.60
CA SER A 185 -17.59 -7.75 21.62
C SER A 185 -18.10 -6.42 21.06
N GLU A 186 -17.33 -5.77 20.19
CA GLU A 186 -17.75 -4.53 19.55
C GLU A 186 -18.87 -4.72 18.52
N ILE A 187 -18.88 -5.84 17.78
CA ILE A 187 -20.00 -6.19 16.89
C ILE A 187 -21.26 -6.48 17.73
N ASP A 188 -21.14 -7.23 18.83
CA ASP A 188 -22.26 -7.51 19.74
C ASP A 188 -22.83 -6.22 20.34
N GLU A 189 -21.98 -5.28 20.77
CA GLU A 189 -22.41 -3.95 21.23
C GLU A 189 -23.17 -3.19 20.13
N ILE A 190 -22.66 -3.19 18.88
CA ILE A 190 -23.33 -2.53 17.75
C ILE A 190 -24.69 -3.18 17.46
N LYS A 191 -24.77 -4.52 17.54
CA LYS A 191 -26.02 -5.26 17.34
C LYS A 191 -27.07 -4.86 18.37
N GLU A 192 -26.70 -4.87 19.64
CA GLU A 192 -27.58 -4.46 20.74
C GLU A 192 -28.06 -3.01 20.55
N ASP A 193 -27.16 -2.10 20.15
CA ASP A 193 -27.49 -0.70 19.89
C ASP A 193 -28.47 -0.54 18.70
N ILE A 194 -28.29 -1.31 17.62
CA ILE A 194 -29.20 -1.29 16.46
C ILE A 194 -30.58 -1.81 16.86
N SER A 195 -30.64 -2.98 17.51
CA SER A 195 -31.91 -3.57 17.93
C SER A 195 -32.66 -2.67 18.92
N ALA A 196 -31.96 -2.04 19.86
CA ALA A 196 -32.58 -1.16 20.86
C ALA A 196 -33.12 0.15 20.27
N ARG A 197 -32.53 0.67 19.19
CA ARG A 197 -32.90 1.97 18.61
C ARG A 197 -33.83 1.88 17.42
N PHE A 198 -33.73 0.81 16.63
CA PHE A 198 -34.40 0.70 15.33
C PHE A 198 -35.29 -0.53 15.21
N GLU A 199 -35.24 -1.48 16.15
CA GLU A 199 -35.93 -2.78 16.07
C GLU A 199 -35.65 -3.51 14.73
N ASP A 200 -34.45 -3.29 14.17
CA ASP A 200 -34.06 -3.74 12.84
C ASP A 200 -32.95 -4.80 12.90
N PHE A 201 -32.72 -5.47 11.77
CA PHE A 201 -31.63 -6.39 11.57
C PHE A 201 -30.27 -5.67 11.69
N PRO A 202 -29.26 -6.29 12.32
CA PRO A 202 -27.99 -5.63 12.58
C PRO A 202 -27.14 -5.52 11.32
N ARG A 203 -27.42 -4.48 10.54
CA ARG A 203 -26.76 -4.18 9.28
C ARG A 203 -25.83 -3.00 9.44
N ILE A 204 -24.64 -3.10 8.86
CA ILE A 204 -23.72 -1.95 8.76
C ILE A 204 -23.73 -1.40 7.34
N SER A 205 -23.79 -0.07 7.26
CA SER A 205 -23.70 0.68 6.01
C SER A 205 -22.44 0.31 5.23
N TYR A 206 -22.62 -0.08 3.97
CA TYR A 206 -21.55 -0.44 3.07
C TYR A 206 -20.71 0.78 2.67
N VAL A 207 -21.36 1.84 2.18
CA VAL A 207 -20.72 3.06 1.65
C VAL A 207 -19.88 3.75 2.71
N TYR A 208 -20.40 3.87 3.94
CA TYR A 208 -19.68 4.50 5.03
C TYR A 208 -18.46 3.67 5.44
N THR A 209 -18.62 2.34 5.52
CA THR A 209 -17.55 1.43 5.92
C THR A 209 -16.42 1.40 4.89
N ILE A 210 -16.74 1.32 3.59
CA ILE A 210 -15.76 1.39 2.51
C ILE A 210 -15.07 2.75 2.46
N ALA A 211 -15.82 3.86 2.56
CA ALA A 211 -15.24 5.20 2.56
C ALA A 211 -14.28 5.40 3.73
N LYS A 212 -14.66 4.98 4.95
CA LYS A 212 -13.80 5.06 6.13
C LYS A 212 -12.57 4.17 5.99
N PHE A 213 -12.72 2.93 5.54
CA PHE A 213 -11.61 2.02 5.30
C PHE A 213 -10.58 2.61 4.32
N ASN A 214 -11.06 3.20 3.23
CA ASN A 214 -10.22 3.80 2.23
C ASN A 214 -9.49 5.06 2.72
N LEU A 215 -10.20 5.91 3.48
CA LEU A 215 -9.59 7.06 4.16
C LEU A 215 -8.44 6.62 5.07
N ILE A 216 -8.69 5.66 5.96
CA ILE A 216 -7.67 5.16 6.91
C ILE A 216 -6.49 4.52 6.18
N THR A 217 -6.73 3.70 5.15
CA THR A 217 -5.64 3.09 4.36
C THR A 217 -4.77 4.16 3.69
N THR A 218 -5.38 5.23 3.18
CA THR A 218 -4.66 6.36 2.58
C THR A 218 -3.87 7.16 3.62
N GLU A 219 -4.42 7.37 4.82
CA GLU A 219 -3.73 8.00 5.95
C GLU A 219 -2.50 7.18 6.39
N ILE A 220 -2.63 5.86 6.50
CA ILE A 220 -1.54 4.94 6.82
C ILE A 220 -0.40 5.12 5.81
N TYR A 221 -0.70 5.08 4.51
CA TYR A 221 0.33 5.24 3.48
C TYR A 221 0.99 6.63 3.52
N LEU A 222 0.21 7.71 3.70
CA LEU A 222 0.78 9.05 3.85
C LEU A 222 1.68 9.17 5.09
N ASN A 223 1.29 8.54 6.19
CA ASN A 223 2.06 8.56 7.42
C ASN A 223 3.35 7.75 7.29
N TYR A 224 3.32 6.58 6.64
CA TYR A 224 4.52 5.85 6.22
C TYR A 224 5.45 6.77 5.42
N LEU A 225 4.94 7.48 4.40
CA LEU A 225 5.76 8.40 3.61
C LEU A 225 6.39 9.49 4.48
N LYS A 226 5.74 9.95 5.56
CA LYS A 226 6.35 10.93 6.47
C LYS A 226 7.52 10.33 7.26
N GLU A 227 7.38 9.11 7.75
CA GLU A 227 8.41 8.43 8.56
C GLU A 227 9.60 7.92 7.72
N VAL A 228 9.37 7.49 6.48
CA VAL A 228 10.46 7.03 5.60
C VAL A 228 11.34 8.17 5.08
N LYS A 229 10.82 9.41 5.07
CA LYS A 229 11.51 10.59 4.55
C LYS A 229 12.88 10.84 5.20
N PRO A 230 13.01 10.96 6.55
CA PRO A 230 14.31 11.18 7.17
C PRO A 230 15.32 10.09 6.82
N ILE A 231 14.88 8.82 6.77
CA ILE A 231 15.73 7.68 6.40
C ILE A 231 16.26 7.85 4.96
N LEU A 232 15.37 8.15 4.01
CA LEU A 232 15.76 8.38 2.61
C LEU A 232 16.72 9.58 2.48
N MET A 233 16.49 10.66 3.22
CA MET A 233 17.35 11.84 3.19
C MET A 233 18.76 11.55 3.70
N GLU A 234 18.88 10.77 4.76
CA GLU A 234 20.16 10.35 5.33
C GLU A 234 20.92 9.44 4.36
N MET A 235 20.27 8.40 3.83
CA MET A 235 20.87 7.49 2.85
C MET A 235 21.26 8.19 1.55
N ASP A 236 20.43 9.11 1.05
CA ASP A 236 20.76 9.89 -0.15
C ASP A 236 21.99 10.78 0.08
N LYS A 237 22.11 11.38 1.26
CA LYS A 237 23.27 12.18 1.66
C LYS A 237 24.54 11.32 1.71
N GLU A 238 24.53 10.19 2.42
CA GLU A 238 25.68 9.29 2.52
C GLU A 238 26.13 8.79 1.14
N LYS A 239 25.17 8.35 0.32
CA LYS A 239 25.41 7.96 -1.07
C LYS A 239 26.06 9.09 -1.87
N ASN A 240 25.53 10.31 -1.79
CA ASN A 240 26.08 11.46 -2.54
C ASN A 240 27.50 11.83 -2.07
N GLU A 241 27.79 11.73 -0.77
CA GLU A 241 29.14 11.95 -0.22
C GLU A 241 30.15 10.94 -0.78
N LEU A 242 29.78 9.65 -0.85
CA LEU A 242 30.62 8.63 -1.50
C LEU A 242 30.87 8.93 -2.97
N LEU A 243 29.83 9.36 -3.70
CA LEU A 243 29.92 9.64 -5.14
C LEU A 243 30.79 10.86 -5.50
N LEU A 244 31.23 11.65 -4.52
CA LEU A 244 32.27 12.68 -4.73
C LEU A 244 33.62 12.07 -5.09
N ASN A 245 33.88 10.83 -4.66
CA ASN A 245 35.09 10.11 -5.03
C ASN A 245 35.05 9.70 -6.50
N THR A 246 36.10 10.07 -7.24
CA THR A 246 36.22 9.78 -8.67
C THR A 246 36.34 8.30 -8.98
N LYS A 247 36.65 7.43 -8.00
CA LYS A 247 36.71 5.98 -8.21
C LYS A 247 35.40 5.41 -8.77
N PHE A 248 34.26 5.97 -8.38
CA PHE A 248 32.92 5.55 -8.85
C PHE A 248 32.53 6.16 -10.21
N LYS A 249 33.47 6.71 -10.99
CA LYS A 249 33.21 7.23 -12.33
C LYS A 249 33.80 6.27 -13.36
N LEU A 250 32.91 5.60 -14.09
CA LEU A 250 33.29 4.84 -15.28
C LEU A 250 33.21 5.73 -16.51
N THR A 251 33.95 5.36 -17.56
CA THR A 251 33.91 6.04 -18.85
C THR A 251 33.36 5.08 -19.88
N ASN A 252 32.32 5.49 -20.60
CA ASN A 252 31.73 4.71 -21.67
C ASN A 252 32.69 4.63 -22.87
N SER A 253 32.42 3.71 -23.80
CA SER A 253 33.20 3.52 -25.03
C SER A 253 33.20 4.76 -25.95
N ASP A 254 32.26 5.70 -25.76
CA ASP A 254 32.22 7.00 -26.45
C ASP A 254 33.05 8.11 -25.77
N GLY A 255 33.79 7.77 -24.71
CA GLY A 255 34.65 8.68 -23.95
C GLY A 255 33.90 9.56 -22.94
N LYS A 256 32.58 9.43 -22.81
CA LYS A 256 31.81 10.19 -21.81
C LYS A 256 31.75 9.44 -20.48
N SER A 257 31.62 10.19 -19.38
CA SER A 257 31.37 9.59 -18.08
C SER A 257 30.04 8.86 -18.07
N SER A 258 30.04 7.64 -17.53
CA SER A 258 28.84 6.85 -17.33
C SER A 258 28.02 7.43 -16.18
N ASP A 259 26.71 7.50 -16.39
CA ASP A 259 25.75 7.79 -15.33
C ASP A 259 25.42 6.54 -14.50
N VAL A 260 25.92 5.35 -14.87
CA VAL A 260 25.68 4.12 -14.11
C VAL A 260 26.77 3.93 -13.06
N VAL A 261 26.35 3.66 -11.82
CA VAL A 261 27.23 3.32 -10.70
C VAL A 261 27.06 1.84 -10.40
N PHE A 262 28.13 1.07 -10.54
CA PHE A 262 28.18 -0.34 -10.16
C PHE A 262 28.75 -0.48 -8.74
N TYR A 263 28.18 -1.38 -7.95
CA TYR A 263 28.57 -1.55 -6.56
C TYR A 263 28.65 -2.98 -6.04
N ASP A 264 28.15 -3.97 -6.79
CA ASP A 264 28.26 -5.38 -6.43
C ASP A 264 28.14 -6.32 -7.65
N PHE A 265 28.61 -7.55 -7.49
CA PHE A 265 28.36 -8.67 -8.41
C PHE A 265 28.02 -9.92 -7.60
N ASP A 266 26.84 -10.49 -7.84
CA ASP A 266 26.34 -11.66 -7.07
C ASP A 266 26.66 -13.02 -7.71
N GLY A 267 27.47 -13.03 -8.77
CA GLY A 267 27.77 -14.22 -9.57
C GLY A 267 26.95 -14.31 -10.86
N GLU A 268 25.83 -13.59 -10.95
CA GLU A 268 24.96 -13.57 -12.14
C GLU A 268 24.72 -12.15 -12.67
N ASN A 269 24.56 -11.18 -11.77
CA ASN A 269 24.14 -9.82 -12.08
C ASN A 269 25.09 -8.79 -11.49
N TYR A 270 25.37 -7.75 -12.27
CA TYR A 270 26.03 -6.55 -11.79
C TYR A 270 25.00 -5.61 -11.19
N HIS A 271 25.08 -5.37 -9.89
CA HIS A 271 24.19 -4.46 -9.18
C HIS A 271 24.62 -3.02 -9.42
N CYS A 272 23.65 -2.19 -9.78
CA CYS A 272 23.91 -0.82 -10.18
C CYS A 272 22.75 0.12 -9.90
N PHE A 273 22.99 1.42 -10.02
CA PHE A 273 21.95 2.43 -10.07
C PHE A 273 22.39 3.61 -10.94
N ASN A 274 21.45 4.44 -11.36
CA ASN A 274 21.78 5.66 -12.11
C ASN A 274 22.15 6.79 -11.13
N ARG A 275 23.37 7.33 -11.28
CA ARG A 275 23.93 8.46 -10.54
C ARG A 275 23.01 9.69 -10.53
N THR A 276 22.28 9.90 -11.63
CA THR A 276 21.41 11.06 -11.82
C THR A 276 19.99 10.84 -11.29
N ASP A 277 19.65 9.62 -10.84
CA ASP A 277 18.34 9.34 -10.25
C ASP A 277 18.14 10.17 -8.98
N ASN A 278 17.06 10.93 -8.96
CA ASN A 278 16.69 11.78 -7.84
C ASN A 278 15.53 11.15 -7.06
N SER A 279 15.89 10.24 -6.14
CA SER A 279 14.94 9.53 -5.28
C SER A 279 14.12 10.48 -4.39
N LEU A 280 14.70 11.61 -3.95
CA LEU A 280 14.01 12.64 -3.17
C LEU A 280 12.93 13.36 -3.99
N SER A 281 13.20 13.64 -5.27
CA SER A 281 12.22 14.23 -6.19
C SER A 281 11.08 13.25 -6.49
N MET A 282 11.42 11.98 -6.75
CA MET A 282 10.44 10.90 -6.89
C MET A 282 9.54 10.81 -5.66
N TYR A 283 10.13 10.72 -4.47
CA TYR A 283 9.42 10.72 -3.19
C TYR A 283 8.51 11.94 -3.03
N ALA A 284 9.00 13.14 -3.37
CA ALA A 284 8.22 14.37 -3.25
C ALA A 284 6.99 14.35 -4.16
N SER A 285 7.14 13.82 -5.38
CA SER A 285 6.03 13.62 -6.32
C SER A 285 4.98 12.66 -5.77
N ILE A 286 5.41 11.49 -5.28
CA ILE A 286 4.54 10.50 -4.62
C ILE A 286 3.74 11.15 -3.49
N LYS A 287 4.46 11.80 -2.56
CA LYS A 287 3.82 12.40 -1.39
C LYS A 287 2.82 13.48 -1.76
N LYS A 288 3.10 14.27 -2.80
CA LYS A 288 2.19 15.32 -3.29
C LYS A 288 0.90 14.71 -3.84
N GLU A 289 1.00 13.66 -4.62
CA GLU A 289 -0.14 12.92 -5.17
C GLU A 289 -1.00 12.31 -4.07
N VAL A 290 -0.39 11.57 -3.14
CA VAL A 290 -1.11 10.96 -2.00
C VAL A 290 -1.79 12.02 -1.13
N LYS A 291 -1.16 13.17 -0.90
CA LYS A 291 -1.81 14.29 -0.17
C LYS A 291 -3.03 14.85 -0.90
N LYS A 292 -3.02 14.88 -2.23
CA LYS A 292 -4.17 15.31 -3.02
C LYS A 292 -5.32 14.31 -2.85
N ILE A 293 -5.02 13.02 -3.04
CA ILE A 293 -5.99 11.93 -2.86
C ILE A 293 -6.59 11.98 -1.45
N LEU A 294 -5.76 12.07 -0.41
CA LEU A 294 -6.26 12.10 0.97
C LEU A 294 -7.27 13.24 1.22
N ARG A 295 -7.03 14.43 0.66
CA ARG A 295 -7.96 15.56 0.80
C ARG A 295 -9.31 15.28 0.13
N GLU A 296 -9.29 14.64 -1.04
CA GLU A 296 -10.51 14.24 -1.75
C GLU A 296 -11.28 13.21 -0.92
N GLU A 297 -10.59 12.24 -0.32
CA GLU A 297 -11.21 11.23 0.55
C GLU A 297 -11.75 11.82 1.86
N GLU A 298 -11.02 12.74 2.49
CA GLU A 298 -11.47 13.47 3.68
C GLU A 298 -12.74 14.27 3.39
N GLN A 299 -12.80 14.92 2.22
CA GLN A 299 -13.97 15.68 1.80
C GLN A 299 -15.16 14.74 1.55
N TYR A 300 -14.97 13.70 0.75
CA TYR A 300 -16.00 12.72 0.44
C TYR A 300 -16.58 12.08 1.71
N TYR A 301 -15.71 11.66 2.64
CA TYR A 301 -16.14 11.06 3.90
C TYR A 301 -16.93 12.05 4.79
N LYS A 302 -16.55 13.32 4.82
CA LYS A 302 -17.33 14.38 5.51
C LYS A 302 -18.71 14.55 4.88
N GLU A 303 -18.81 14.52 3.56
CA GLU A 303 -20.08 14.64 2.83
C GLU A 303 -21.02 13.46 3.11
N ILE A 304 -20.51 12.23 3.16
CA ILE A 304 -21.30 11.06 3.57
C ILE A 304 -21.79 11.22 5.01
N LYS A 305 -20.89 11.59 5.94
CA LYS A 305 -21.24 11.71 7.36
C LYS A 305 -22.33 12.76 7.60
N ASN A 306 -22.27 13.91 6.92
CA ASN A 306 -23.25 14.99 7.08
C ASN A 306 -24.62 14.68 6.47
N LYS A 307 -24.70 13.74 5.52
CA LYS A 307 -25.98 13.30 4.92
C LYS A 307 -26.67 12.17 5.68
N ASN A 308 -25.94 11.52 6.59
CA ASN A 308 -26.42 10.40 7.41
C ASN A 308 -26.67 10.81 8.89
N GLN A 309 -26.66 12.11 9.20
CA GLN A 309 -27.05 12.71 10.49
C GLN A 309 -28.40 13.41 10.35
#